data_AF-A0A972AFG4-F1
#
_entry.id   AF-A0A972AFG4-F1
#
_cell.length_a   1.000
_cell.length_b   1.000
_cell.length_c   1.000
_cell.angle_alpha   90.00
_cell.angle_beta   90.00
_cell.angle_gamma   90.00
#
_symmetry.space_group_name_H-M   'P 1'
#
loop_
_entity.id
_entity.type
_entity.pdbx_description
1 polymer ?
#
loop_
_entity_poly.entity_id
_entity_poly.type
_entity_poly.pdbx_seq_one_letter_code
_entity_poly.pdbx_strand_id
1 'polypeptide(L)'
;MIRKFLAFTAAMMLLLSLCAQGSAQEDPGALAGTYVLDASPLGMPLTVYLMVDGEGNFSWTNKLVDGSDKGHGVIGAEGDTYLLLYSDSTPESLKMTPFRVEGKTLVFTDRVIYGSSGLVPNSEDPDNILYPTARLIAYEEALGTYAGSHVAEAMGSEILYHYDLVLDYGAAYTFTNRFAMMGEMQEFAQQGTFEIEGDVLRLINPDREGQQGSITKDGILLNVFLSPMSKATAEVSLKMETTGEVAGKYLAHKDMSMMGFEVACVLTLDAFGGYSYEASINPDDEPATEQGTFTLEGGSFVLTSNQEGAVPETGSLTPPLLVIKMPISPEVPMKTELTFYHEDAVGSFAASGSDEAGTATESQLKLGTDGRYTIAVSQNGVVSYEEEGSFVYEAGPMGTTLVLSSDCGLVSTGMVADTINIVHNVDTAMNTLGFKYAK
;
A
#
# COMPACT_ATOMS: atom_id res chain seq x y z
N MET A 1 -44.80 -2.64 -39.67
CA MET A 1 -44.38 -2.27 -38.30
C MET A 1 -44.83 -3.27 -37.23
N ILE A 2 -46.05 -3.82 -37.26
CA ILE A 2 -46.56 -4.71 -36.19
C ILE A 2 -45.91 -6.11 -36.15
N ARG A 3 -45.37 -6.61 -37.27
CA ARG A 3 -44.69 -7.94 -37.32
C ARG A 3 -43.26 -7.97 -36.78
N LYS A 4 -42.56 -6.82 -36.67
CA LYS A 4 -41.19 -6.76 -36.12
C LYS A 4 -41.17 -6.60 -34.58
N PHE A 5 -42.23 -6.02 -34.00
CA PHE A 5 -42.37 -5.88 -32.54
C PHE A 5 -42.77 -7.21 -31.88
N LEU A 6 -43.58 -8.04 -32.55
CA LEU A 6 -43.98 -9.35 -32.03
C LEU A 6 -42.85 -10.39 -32.03
N ALA A 7 -41.90 -10.30 -32.98
CA ALA A 7 -40.75 -11.19 -33.05
C ALA A 7 -39.71 -10.90 -31.94
N PHE A 8 -39.59 -9.63 -31.53
CA PHE A 8 -38.67 -9.23 -30.45
C PHE A 8 -39.19 -9.67 -29.07
N THR A 9 -40.51 -9.57 -28.85
CA THR A 9 -41.13 -10.02 -27.59
C THR A 9 -41.18 -11.55 -27.49
N ALA A 10 -41.31 -12.26 -28.62
CA ALA A 10 -41.31 -13.72 -28.66
C ALA A 10 -39.90 -14.34 -28.52
N ALA A 11 -38.85 -13.69 -29.04
CA ALA A 11 -37.48 -14.17 -28.86
C ALA A 11 -36.97 -13.98 -27.42
N MET A 12 -37.44 -12.94 -26.72
CA MET A 12 -37.12 -12.71 -25.31
C MET A 12 -37.90 -13.63 -24.35
N MET A 13 -39.11 -14.08 -24.74
CA MET A 13 -39.86 -15.11 -23.99
C MET A 13 -39.45 -16.56 -24.31
N LEU A 14 -38.85 -16.85 -25.48
CA LEU A 14 -38.48 -18.23 -25.83
C LEU A 14 -37.12 -18.68 -25.26
N LEU A 15 -36.27 -17.77 -24.80
CA LEU A 15 -35.04 -18.12 -24.07
C LEU A 15 -35.27 -18.40 -22.58
N LEU A 16 -36.47 -18.12 -22.05
CA LEU A 16 -36.86 -18.39 -20.67
C LEU A 16 -37.58 -19.74 -20.45
N SER A 17 -37.78 -20.56 -21.50
CA SER A 17 -38.66 -21.75 -21.41
C SER A 17 -38.04 -23.10 -21.80
N LEU A 18 -36.72 -23.21 -21.99
CA LEU A 18 -36.07 -24.51 -22.16
C LEU A 18 -34.88 -24.67 -21.23
N CYS A 19 -35.16 -24.94 -19.95
CA CYS A 19 -34.39 -25.83 -19.07
C CYS A 19 -35.12 -25.93 -17.72
N ALA A 20 -36.30 -26.54 -17.72
CA ALA A 20 -36.92 -27.07 -16.50
C ALA A 20 -36.25 -28.42 -16.17
N GLN A 21 -35.00 -28.38 -15.71
CA GLN A 21 -34.35 -29.45 -14.97
C GLN A 21 -33.53 -28.79 -13.85
N GLY A 22 -33.83 -29.17 -12.60
CA GLY A 22 -33.46 -28.40 -11.43
C GLY A 22 -31.95 -28.29 -11.22
N SER A 23 -31.43 -27.10 -11.45
CA SER A 23 -30.49 -26.43 -10.55
C SER A 23 -31.25 -25.24 -9.97
N ALA A 24 -31.03 -24.90 -8.69
CA ALA A 24 -31.54 -23.63 -8.17
C ALA A 24 -30.94 -22.53 -9.05
N GLN A 25 -31.77 -21.79 -9.77
CA GLN A 25 -31.31 -20.63 -10.53
C GLN A 25 -30.74 -19.66 -9.50
N GLU A 26 -29.42 -19.45 -9.52
CA GLU A 26 -28.79 -18.49 -8.62
C GLU A 26 -29.41 -17.11 -8.87
N ASP A 27 -29.86 -16.47 -7.80
CA ASP A 27 -30.53 -15.17 -7.84
C ASP A 27 -29.48 -14.08 -8.01
N PRO A 28 -29.44 -13.35 -9.15
CA PRO A 28 -28.49 -12.25 -9.34
C PRO A 28 -28.62 -11.16 -8.28
N GLY A 29 -29.78 -11.02 -7.63
CA GLY A 29 -29.97 -10.11 -6.49
C GLY A 29 -29.13 -10.48 -5.26
N ALA A 30 -28.66 -11.73 -5.14
CA ALA A 30 -27.73 -12.14 -4.09
C ALA A 30 -26.34 -11.51 -4.23
N LEU A 31 -26.02 -10.96 -5.41
CA LEU A 31 -24.78 -10.22 -5.68
C LEU A 31 -24.91 -8.72 -5.38
N ALA A 32 -26.01 -8.28 -4.77
CA ALA A 32 -26.20 -6.88 -4.43
C ALA A 32 -25.07 -6.36 -3.53
N GLY A 33 -24.52 -5.20 -3.88
CA GLY A 33 -23.41 -4.59 -3.18
C GLY A 33 -22.56 -3.69 -4.06
N THR A 34 -21.57 -3.06 -3.44
CA THR A 34 -20.57 -2.25 -4.15
C THR A 34 -19.25 -2.99 -4.13
N TYR A 35 -18.66 -3.18 -5.31
CA TYR A 35 -17.40 -3.89 -5.48
C TYR A 35 -16.33 -2.92 -5.99
N VAL A 36 -15.10 -3.13 -5.54
CA VAL A 36 -13.92 -2.41 -6.00
C VAL A 36 -13.06 -3.31 -6.89
N LEU A 37 -12.60 -2.77 -8.02
CA LEU A 37 -11.63 -3.41 -8.90
C LEU A 37 -10.42 -2.50 -9.01
N ASP A 38 -9.28 -2.97 -8.52
CA ASP A 38 -7.98 -2.34 -8.74
C ASP A 38 -7.32 -2.95 -9.98
N ALA A 39 -7.11 -2.14 -11.01
CA ALA A 39 -6.50 -2.54 -12.26
C ALA A 39 -4.97 -2.39 -12.26
N SER A 40 -4.38 -1.93 -11.15
CA SER A 40 -2.92 -1.75 -11.04
C SER A 40 -2.13 -3.02 -11.35
N PRO A 41 -2.54 -4.23 -10.89
CA PRO A 41 -1.91 -5.49 -11.29
C PRO A 41 -2.02 -5.81 -12.78
N LEU A 42 -2.98 -5.20 -13.49
CA LEU A 42 -3.17 -5.32 -14.94
C LEU A 42 -2.34 -4.29 -15.73
N GLY A 43 -1.43 -3.55 -15.06
CA GLY A 43 -0.61 -2.50 -15.67
C GLY A 43 -1.32 -1.15 -15.84
N MET A 44 -2.48 -0.95 -15.20
CA MET A 44 -3.25 0.28 -15.28
C MET A 44 -3.46 0.86 -13.87
N PRO A 45 -2.84 2.00 -13.49
CA PRO A 45 -3.02 2.60 -12.16
C PRO A 45 -4.42 3.24 -12.06
N LEU A 46 -5.44 2.41 -11.94
CA LEU A 46 -6.84 2.77 -12.02
C LEU A 46 -7.67 1.88 -11.10
N THR A 47 -8.41 2.51 -10.20
CA THR A 47 -9.45 1.86 -9.40
C THR A 47 -10.83 2.22 -9.94
N VAL A 48 -11.70 1.22 -10.09
CA VAL A 48 -13.08 1.39 -10.58
C VAL A 48 -14.07 0.65 -9.69
N TYR A 49 -15.35 1.02 -9.77
CA TYR A 49 -16.38 0.48 -8.89
C TYR A 49 -17.55 -0.10 -9.68
N LEU A 50 -17.99 -1.30 -9.29
CA LEU A 50 -19.19 -1.96 -9.78
C LEU A 50 -20.25 -1.90 -8.69
N MET A 51 -21.37 -1.25 -8.97
CA MET A 51 -22.52 -1.21 -8.08
C MET A 51 -23.58 -2.16 -8.61
N VAL A 52 -24.01 -3.11 -7.80
CA VAL A 52 -25.08 -4.07 -8.10
C VAL A 52 -26.23 -3.84 -7.14
N ASP A 53 -27.44 -3.66 -7.65
CA ASP A 53 -28.64 -3.50 -6.82
C ASP A 53 -29.32 -4.84 -6.50
N GLY A 54 -30.34 -4.79 -5.65
CA GLY A 54 -31.11 -5.97 -5.24
C GLY A 54 -31.94 -6.63 -6.34
N GLU A 55 -32.05 -6.02 -7.52
CA GLU A 55 -32.72 -6.58 -8.69
C GLU A 55 -31.73 -7.18 -9.70
N GLY A 56 -30.42 -7.11 -9.41
CA GLY A 56 -29.36 -7.56 -10.30
C GLY A 56 -29.05 -6.58 -11.43
N ASN A 57 -29.49 -5.33 -11.36
CA ASN A 57 -28.98 -4.29 -12.25
C ASN A 57 -27.58 -3.88 -11.78
N PHE A 58 -26.71 -3.54 -12.73
CA PHE A 58 -25.36 -3.09 -12.41
C PHE A 58 -25.01 -1.76 -13.07
N SER A 59 -24.06 -1.05 -12.47
CA SER A 59 -23.40 0.10 -13.07
C SER A 59 -21.91 0.16 -12.72
N TRP A 60 -21.09 0.50 -13.70
CA TRP A 60 -19.67 0.80 -13.54
C TRP A 60 -19.48 2.29 -13.36
N THR A 61 -18.66 2.67 -12.40
CA THR A 61 -18.35 4.07 -12.11
C THR A 61 -16.87 4.24 -11.79
N ASN A 62 -16.38 5.47 -11.92
CA ASN A 62 -15.02 5.84 -11.55
C ASN A 62 -14.88 6.31 -10.10
N LYS A 63 -15.99 6.40 -9.35
CA LYS A 63 -16.04 6.86 -7.95
C LYS A 63 -17.23 6.24 -7.24
N LEU A 64 -17.10 5.98 -5.93
CA LEU A 64 -18.18 5.49 -5.07
C LEU A 64 -19.39 6.42 -5.01
N VAL A 65 -19.17 7.74 -5.06
CA VAL A 65 -20.22 8.76 -4.99
C VAL A 65 -20.07 9.72 -6.15
N ASP A 66 -21.19 10.08 -6.80
CA ASP A 66 -21.27 10.97 -7.96
C ASP A 66 -20.30 10.60 -9.10
N GLY A 67 -20.07 9.31 -9.27
CA GLY A 67 -19.26 8.76 -10.35
C GLY A 67 -19.92 8.98 -11.72
N SER A 68 -19.08 9.11 -12.76
CA SER A 68 -19.56 9.07 -14.13
C SER A 68 -19.96 7.65 -14.49
N ASP A 69 -21.06 7.49 -15.22
CA ASP A 69 -21.46 6.20 -15.79
C ASP A 69 -20.39 5.72 -16.81
N LYS A 70 -19.90 4.50 -16.61
CA LYS A 70 -18.94 3.81 -17.46
C LYS A 70 -19.49 2.49 -17.99
N GLY A 71 -20.79 2.28 -17.91
CA GLY A 71 -21.46 1.10 -18.44
C GLY A 71 -22.43 0.56 -17.41
N HIS A 72 -23.65 0.28 -17.85
CA HIS A 72 -24.70 -0.26 -17.00
C HIS A 72 -25.45 -1.36 -17.73
N GLY A 73 -26.19 -2.16 -16.97
CA GLY A 73 -26.88 -3.32 -17.51
C GLY A 73 -27.53 -4.17 -16.45
N VAL A 74 -27.73 -5.44 -16.79
CA VAL A 74 -28.33 -6.45 -15.91
C VAL A 74 -27.41 -7.67 -15.81
N ILE A 75 -27.44 -8.34 -14.66
CA ILE A 75 -26.74 -9.59 -14.45
C ILE A 75 -27.64 -10.75 -14.86
N GLY A 76 -27.16 -11.55 -15.80
CA GLY A 76 -27.72 -12.87 -16.09
C GLY A 76 -26.92 -13.97 -15.39
N ALA A 77 -27.56 -15.13 -15.18
CA ALA A 77 -26.91 -16.33 -14.68
C ALA A 77 -27.20 -17.51 -15.61
N GLU A 78 -26.17 -18.30 -15.94
CA GLU A 78 -26.25 -19.54 -16.70
C GLU A 78 -25.39 -20.62 -16.03
N GLY A 79 -26.02 -21.49 -15.23
CA GLY A 79 -25.29 -22.46 -14.40
C GLY A 79 -24.42 -21.76 -13.36
N ASP A 80 -23.13 -22.14 -13.27
CA ASP A 80 -22.16 -21.56 -12.34
C ASP A 80 -21.45 -20.31 -12.90
N THR A 81 -21.93 -19.77 -14.03
CA THR A 81 -21.34 -18.60 -14.69
C THR A 81 -22.35 -17.47 -14.76
N TYR A 82 -21.89 -16.27 -14.38
CA TYR A 82 -22.67 -15.05 -14.46
C TYR A 82 -22.24 -14.22 -15.66
N LEU A 83 -23.15 -13.39 -16.15
CA LEU A 83 -22.94 -12.54 -17.31
C LEU A 83 -23.37 -11.10 -16.99
N LEU A 84 -22.46 -10.15 -17.13
CA LEU A 84 -22.84 -8.75 -17.26
C LEU A 84 -23.41 -8.52 -18.65
N LEU A 85 -24.71 -8.21 -18.76
CA LEU A 85 -25.39 -7.88 -20.02
C LEU A 85 -25.58 -6.36 -20.11
N TYR A 86 -24.76 -5.70 -20.92
CA TYR A 86 -24.78 -4.23 -21.02
C TYR A 86 -26.03 -3.74 -21.77
N SER A 87 -26.64 -2.65 -21.31
CA SER A 87 -27.91 -2.14 -21.86
C SER A 87 -27.84 -1.66 -23.31
N ASP A 88 -26.65 -1.33 -23.81
CA ASP A 88 -26.40 -0.93 -25.20
C ASP A 88 -26.12 -2.13 -26.12
N SER A 89 -26.28 -3.36 -25.62
CA SER A 89 -26.21 -4.59 -26.42
C SER A 89 -27.28 -4.64 -27.51
N THR A 90 -26.88 -5.06 -28.70
CA THR A 90 -27.81 -5.33 -29.81
C THR A 90 -27.52 -6.72 -30.41
N PRO A 91 -28.43 -7.30 -31.22
CA PRO A 91 -28.15 -8.54 -31.94
C PRO A 91 -26.91 -8.46 -32.87
N GLU A 92 -26.51 -7.26 -33.26
CA GLU A 92 -25.39 -6.99 -34.18
C GLU A 92 -24.09 -6.64 -33.42
N SER A 93 -24.19 -6.18 -32.17
CA SER A 93 -23.07 -5.85 -31.29
C SER A 93 -23.44 -6.23 -29.85
N LEU A 94 -23.33 -7.53 -29.56
CA LEU A 94 -23.59 -8.05 -28.22
C LEU A 94 -22.43 -7.66 -27.31
N LYS A 95 -22.73 -7.01 -26.19
CA LYS A 95 -21.74 -6.62 -25.19
C LYS A 95 -22.04 -7.38 -23.91
N MET A 96 -21.22 -8.38 -23.64
CA MET A 96 -21.33 -9.20 -22.43
C MET A 96 -19.96 -9.46 -21.83
N THR A 97 -19.91 -9.57 -20.50
CA THR A 97 -18.69 -9.95 -19.78
C THR A 97 -19.01 -11.12 -18.85
N PRO A 98 -18.48 -12.32 -19.10
CA PRO A 98 -18.64 -13.44 -18.18
C PRO A 98 -17.78 -13.27 -16.92
N PHE A 99 -18.31 -13.75 -15.81
CA PHE A 99 -17.59 -13.83 -14.54
C PHE A 99 -18.01 -15.01 -13.70
N ARG A 100 -17.16 -15.36 -12.74
CA ARG A 100 -17.43 -16.34 -11.69
C ARG A 100 -17.45 -15.66 -10.34
N VAL A 101 -18.15 -16.26 -9.39
CA VAL A 101 -18.21 -15.79 -8.00
C VAL A 101 -17.33 -16.69 -7.15
N GLU A 102 -16.37 -16.10 -6.46
CA GLU A 102 -15.50 -16.75 -5.50
C GLU A 102 -15.67 -16.07 -4.14
N GLY A 103 -16.59 -16.60 -3.33
CA GLY A 103 -17.00 -15.96 -2.07
C GLY A 103 -17.62 -14.58 -2.33
N LYS A 104 -16.93 -13.53 -1.86
CA LYS A 104 -17.33 -12.13 -2.04
C LYS A 104 -16.54 -11.41 -3.16
N THR A 105 -15.91 -12.17 -4.05
CA THR A 105 -15.12 -11.67 -5.17
C THR A 105 -15.72 -12.13 -6.50
N LEU A 106 -15.76 -11.23 -7.48
CA LEU A 106 -16.16 -11.52 -8.86
C LEU A 106 -14.90 -11.60 -9.72
N VAL A 107 -14.70 -12.73 -10.39
CA VAL A 107 -13.51 -12.99 -11.22
C VAL A 107 -13.92 -12.96 -12.69
N PHE A 108 -13.42 -11.97 -13.44
CA PHE A 108 -13.75 -11.77 -14.85
C PHE A 108 -12.77 -12.55 -15.74
N THR A 109 -13.25 -13.56 -16.45
CA THR A 109 -12.40 -14.41 -17.28
C THR A 109 -12.14 -13.83 -18.68
N ASP A 110 -12.78 -12.71 -19.01
CA ASP A 110 -12.70 -12.03 -20.30
C ASP A 110 -12.66 -10.51 -20.08
N ARG A 111 -12.58 -9.74 -21.18
CA ARG A 111 -12.55 -8.28 -21.16
C ARG A 111 -13.77 -7.70 -20.44
N VAL A 112 -13.51 -6.93 -19.38
CA VAL A 112 -14.51 -6.07 -18.74
C VAL A 112 -14.64 -4.79 -19.56
N ILE A 113 -15.86 -4.45 -19.97
CA ILE A 113 -16.14 -3.21 -20.70
C ILE A 113 -16.30 -2.08 -19.68
N TYR A 114 -15.55 -0.99 -19.86
CA TYR A 114 -15.56 0.15 -18.96
C TYR A 114 -15.42 1.46 -19.75
N GLY A 115 -16.56 2.07 -20.05
CA GLY A 115 -16.69 3.27 -20.88
C GLY A 115 -16.20 3.00 -22.29
N SER A 116 -15.27 3.84 -22.77
CA SER A 116 -14.55 3.60 -24.02
C SER A 116 -13.35 2.64 -23.87
N SER A 117 -13.00 2.28 -22.64
CA SER A 117 -11.87 1.43 -22.30
C SER A 117 -12.33 0.00 -22.01
N GLY A 118 -11.39 -0.89 -21.73
CA GLY A 118 -11.71 -2.19 -21.17
C GLY A 118 -10.53 -2.78 -20.43
N LEU A 119 -10.84 -3.56 -19.41
CA LEU A 119 -9.86 -4.22 -18.56
C LEU A 119 -9.74 -5.65 -19.07
N VAL A 120 -8.55 -6.04 -19.49
CA VAL A 120 -8.28 -7.37 -20.05
C VAL A 120 -7.46 -8.17 -19.07
N PRO A 121 -7.65 -9.50 -19.00
CA PRO A 121 -6.73 -10.36 -18.29
C PRO A 121 -5.29 -10.15 -18.78
N ASN A 122 -4.35 -10.01 -17.85
CA ASN A 122 -2.94 -9.99 -18.18
C ASN A 122 -2.44 -11.43 -18.28
N SER A 123 -2.04 -11.83 -19.49
CA SER A 123 -1.52 -13.16 -19.80
C SER A 123 -0.04 -13.13 -20.22
N GLU A 124 0.73 -12.14 -19.75
CA GLU A 124 2.18 -12.05 -19.98
C GLU A 124 2.92 -13.27 -19.40
N ASP A 125 2.45 -13.79 -18.26
CA ASP A 125 2.87 -15.07 -17.71
C ASP A 125 1.78 -16.13 -17.99
N PRO A 126 2.02 -17.10 -18.90
CA PRO A 126 1.06 -18.16 -19.20
C PRO A 126 0.74 -19.07 -18.02
N ASP A 127 1.65 -19.18 -17.04
CA ASP A 127 1.46 -20.01 -15.86
C ASP A 127 0.74 -19.25 -14.73
N ASN A 128 0.60 -17.92 -14.86
CA ASN A 128 -0.05 -17.05 -13.89
C ASN A 128 -0.83 -15.90 -14.57
N ILE A 129 -1.98 -16.23 -15.16
CA ILE A 129 -2.88 -15.24 -15.76
C ILE A 129 -3.52 -14.39 -14.66
N LEU A 130 -3.32 -13.08 -14.71
CA LEU A 130 -3.98 -12.14 -13.81
C LEU A 130 -5.32 -11.71 -14.40
N TYR A 131 -6.40 -12.16 -13.77
CA TYR A 131 -7.75 -11.77 -14.15
C TYR A 131 -8.17 -10.46 -13.48
N PRO A 132 -8.97 -9.60 -14.13
CA PRO A 132 -9.66 -8.52 -13.45
C PRO A 132 -10.56 -9.11 -12.36
N THR A 133 -10.47 -8.59 -11.14
CA THR A 133 -11.27 -9.05 -10.00
C THR A 133 -11.97 -7.88 -9.32
N ALA A 134 -13.29 -7.98 -9.14
CA ALA A 134 -14.04 -7.00 -8.36
C ALA A 134 -14.38 -7.60 -6.99
N ARG A 135 -13.90 -6.98 -5.92
CA ARG A 135 -14.00 -7.47 -4.54
C ARG A 135 -15.06 -6.66 -3.78
N LEU A 136 -16.01 -7.32 -3.14
CA LEU A 136 -17.11 -6.65 -2.44
C LEU A 136 -16.57 -5.79 -1.29
N ILE A 137 -17.05 -4.55 -1.19
CA ILE A 137 -16.84 -3.70 -0.03
C ILE A 137 -17.80 -4.17 1.07
N ALA A 138 -17.35 -5.15 1.84
CA ALA A 138 -18.06 -5.70 2.99
C ALA A 138 -17.33 -5.34 4.27
N TYR A 139 -18.09 -5.08 5.34
CA TYR A 139 -17.57 -4.79 6.67
C TYR A 139 -16.59 -3.60 6.71
N GLU A 140 -16.94 -2.53 6.00
CA GLU A 140 -16.06 -1.36 5.77
C GLU A 140 -15.42 -0.81 7.04
N GLU A 141 -16.18 -0.71 8.14
CA GLU A 141 -15.69 -0.21 9.44
C GLU A 141 -14.59 -1.07 10.08
N ALA A 142 -14.46 -2.34 9.67
CA ALA A 142 -13.46 -3.27 10.21
C ALA A 142 -12.27 -3.46 9.27
N LEU A 143 -12.30 -2.95 8.04
CA LEU A 143 -11.20 -3.08 7.09
C LEU A 143 -9.96 -2.32 7.57
N GLY A 144 -8.78 -2.88 7.28
CA GLY A 144 -7.50 -2.27 7.64
C GLY A 144 -6.47 -3.27 8.11
N THR A 145 -5.31 -2.73 8.47
CA THR A 145 -4.20 -3.49 9.06
C THR A 145 -4.27 -3.39 10.58
N TYR A 146 -4.10 -4.51 11.26
CA TYR A 146 -4.03 -4.59 12.70
C TYR A 146 -2.75 -5.29 13.12
N ALA A 147 -2.02 -4.73 14.06
CA ALA A 147 -0.75 -5.29 14.52
C ALA A 147 -0.74 -5.53 16.04
N GLY A 148 0.05 -6.51 16.46
CA GLY A 148 0.17 -6.90 17.86
C GLY A 148 1.46 -7.66 18.14
N SER A 149 1.76 -7.86 19.42
CA SER A 149 2.88 -8.71 19.83
C SER A 149 2.64 -9.29 21.22
N HIS A 150 3.27 -10.43 21.49
CA HIS A 150 3.39 -10.93 22.87
C HIS A 150 4.65 -11.77 23.05
N VAL A 151 5.06 -11.93 24.31
CA VAL A 151 6.15 -12.82 24.71
C VAL A 151 5.56 -14.10 25.27
N ALA A 152 6.02 -15.25 24.78
CA ALA A 152 5.63 -16.56 25.29
C ALA A 152 6.85 -17.44 25.53
N GLU A 153 6.79 -18.29 26.56
CA GLU A 153 7.82 -19.31 26.78
C GLU A 153 7.63 -20.47 25.80
N ALA A 154 8.65 -20.72 24.99
CA ALA A 154 8.72 -21.87 24.09
C ALA A 154 10.14 -22.45 24.09
N MET A 155 10.23 -23.78 24.14
CA MET A 155 11.50 -24.51 24.13
C MET A 155 12.50 -24.10 25.25
N GLY A 156 12.00 -23.58 26.37
CA GLY A 156 12.82 -23.15 27.52
C GLY A 156 13.41 -21.74 27.39
N SER A 157 12.93 -20.95 26.43
CA SER A 157 13.29 -19.54 26.24
C SER A 157 12.03 -18.69 26.03
N GLU A 158 12.13 -17.40 26.35
CA GLU A 158 11.14 -16.41 25.94
C GLU A 158 11.29 -16.10 24.45
N ILE A 159 10.20 -16.25 23.70
CA ILE A 159 10.12 -15.90 22.28
C ILE A 159 9.14 -14.73 22.15
N LEU A 160 9.60 -13.65 21.51
CA LEU A 160 8.76 -12.52 21.11
C LEU A 160 8.15 -12.83 19.74
N TYR A 161 6.82 -12.78 19.69
CA TYR A 161 6.04 -12.94 18.48
C TYR A 161 5.44 -11.60 18.05
N HIS A 162 5.44 -11.34 16.75
CA HIS A 162 4.80 -10.19 16.11
C HIS A 162 3.71 -10.66 15.16
N TYR A 163 2.57 -9.98 15.18
CA TYR A 163 1.38 -10.34 14.42
C TYR A 163 0.92 -9.18 13.57
N ASP A 164 0.55 -9.50 12.33
CA ASP A 164 -0.22 -8.62 11.46
C ASP A 164 -1.48 -9.35 11.01
N LEU A 165 -2.61 -8.66 11.04
CA LEU A 165 -3.87 -9.08 10.45
C LEU A 165 -4.31 -7.99 9.48
N VAL A 166 -4.39 -8.32 8.20
CA VAL A 166 -4.98 -7.45 7.19
C VAL A 166 -6.39 -7.96 6.90
N LEU A 167 -7.40 -7.11 7.11
CA LEU A 167 -8.78 -7.35 6.69
C LEU A 167 -9.06 -6.46 5.46
N ASP A 168 -9.34 -7.09 4.33
CA ASP A 168 -9.40 -6.43 3.02
C ASP A 168 -10.71 -6.76 2.27
N TYR A 169 -10.96 -6.06 1.16
CA TYR A 169 -12.14 -6.22 0.32
C TYR A 169 -12.38 -7.66 -0.13
N GLY A 170 -13.63 -7.99 -0.50
CA GLY A 170 -14.03 -9.37 -0.77
C GLY A 170 -14.01 -10.24 0.51
N ALA A 171 -14.02 -9.57 1.67
CA ALA A 171 -13.84 -10.17 2.98
C ALA A 171 -12.64 -11.12 3.04
N ALA A 172 -11.52 -10.76 2.40
CA ALA A 172 -10.31 -11.55 2.46
C ALA A 172 -9.49 -11.12 3.68
N TYR A 173 -8.74 -12.06 4.26
CA TYR A 173 -7.77 -11.71 5.27
C TYR A 173 -6.41 -12.34 4.98
N THR A 174 -5.37 -11.69 5.51
CA THR A 174 -4.04 -12.26 5.67
C THR A 174 -3.63 -12.10 7.12
N PHE A 175 -3.28 -13.20 7.78
CA PHE A 175 -2.66 -13.17 9.11
C PHE A 175 -1.23 -13.65 9.00
N THR A 176 -0.29 -12.85 9.48
CA THR A 176 1.15 -13.14 9.47
C THR A 176 1.68 -13.10 10.89
N ASN A 177 2.39 -14.16 11.28
CA ASN A 177 3.13 -14.24 12.52
C ASN A 177 4.63 -14.32 12.21
N ARG A 178 5.43 -13.46 12.85
CA ARG A 178 6.89 -13.49 12.75
C ARG A 178 7.53 -13.62 14.13
N PHE A 179 8.52 -14.49 14.24
CA PHE A 179 9.28 -14.68 15.49
C PHE A 179 10.69 -15.19 15.22
N ALA A 180 11.63 -14.82 16.07
CA ALA A 180 13.01 -15.31 15.96
C ALA A 180 13.16 -16.64 16.71
N MET A 181 13.77 -17.63 16.06
CA MET A 181 14.10 -18.93 16.66
C MET A 181 15.53 -19.32 16.27
N MET A 182 16.38 -19.62 17.25
CA MET A 182 17.79 -19.97 17.04
C MET A 182 18.58 -18.93 16.22
N GLY A 183 18.21 -17.66 16.31
CA GLY A 183 18.83 -16.55 15.59
C GLY A 183 18.32 -16.35 14.15
N GLU A 184 17.37 -17.17 13.69
CA GLU A 184 16.73 -17.02 12.38
C GLU A 184 15.29 -16.52 12.52
N MET A 185 14.88 -15.58 11.68
CA MET A 185 13.49 -15.12 11.63
C MET A 185 12.63 -16.17 10.94
N GLN A 186 11.59 -16.61 11.64
CA GLN A 186 10.57 -17.50 11.11
C GLN A 186 9.32 -16.69 10.79
N GLU A 187 8.67 -17.03 9.70
CA GLU A 187 7.40 -16.44 9.30
C GLU A 187 6.36 -17.54 9.06
N PHE A 188 5.17 -17.34 9.59
CA PHE A 188 3.99 -18.14 9.31
C PHE A 188 2.87 -17.22 8.84
N ALA A 189 2.40 -17.43 7.62
CA ALA A 189 1.27 -16.72 7.06
C ALA A 189 0.11 -17.67 6.76
N GLN A 190 -1.11 -17.19 7.00
CA GLN A 190 -2.34 -17.84 6.58
C GLN A 190 -3.26 -16.82 5.92
N GLN A 191 -3.98 -17.27 4.91
CA GLN A 191 -4.92 -16.45 4.15
C GLN A 191 -6.28 -17.15 4.10
N GLY A 192 -7.32 -16.38 3.85
CA GLY A 192 -8.67 -16.92 3.70
C GLY A 192 -9.69 -15.82 3.64
N THR A 193 -10.92 -16.14 4.04
CA THR A 193 -12.01 -15.16 4.15
C THR A 193 -12.40 -14.91 5.60
N PHE A 194 -13.09 -13.82 5.87
CA PHE A 194 -13.60 -13.50 7.19
C PHE A 194 -15.08 -13.13 7.16
N GLU A 195 -15.72 -13.32 8.30
CA GLU A 195 -17.11 -12.93 8.53
C GLU A 195 -17.23 -12.19 9.85
N ILE A 196 -18.12 -11.19 9.89
CA ILE A 196 -18.41 -10.41 11.08
C ILE A 196 -19.91 -10.48 11.35
N GLU A 197 -20.25 -10.93 12.55
CA GLU A 197 -21.61 -10.97 13.07
C GLU A 197 -21.66 -10.20 14.39
N GLY A 198 -22.17 -8.97 14.36
CA GLY A 198 -22.06 -8.04 15.50
C GLY A 198 -20.60 -7.76 15.80
N ASP A 199 -20.17 -7.98 17.05
CA ASP A 199 -18.78 -7.78 17.46
C ASP A 199 -17.91 -9.05 17.29
N VAL A 200 -18.44 -10.13 16.70
CA VAL A 200 -17.70 -11.40 16.56
C VAL A 200 -17.04 -11.46 15.18
N LEU A 201 -15.71 -11.60 15.17
CA LEU A 201 -14.92 -11.85 13.96
C LEU A 201 -14.62 -13.35 13.84
N ARG A 202 -14.89 -13.94 12.67
CA ARG A 202 -14.54 -15.33 12.34
C ARG A 202 -13.60 -15.35 11.15
N LEU A 203 -12.47 -16.04 11.27
CA LEU A 203 -11.57 -16.33 10.16
C LEU A 203 -11.87 -17.72 9.60
N ILE A 204 -12.10 -17.79 8.30
CA ILE A 204 -12.43 -18.99 7.56
C ILE A 204 -11.21 -19.38 6.73
N ASN A 205 -10.57 -20.47 7.13
CA ASN A 205 -9.46 -21.07 6.39
C ASN A 205 -9.76 -22.56 6.18
N PRO A 206 -9.65 -23.09 4.95
CA PRO A 206 -9.97 -24.48 4.65
C PRO A 206 -9.08 -25.49 5.40
N ASP A 207 -7.87 -25.11 5.81
CA ASP A 207 -6.90 -25.98 6.48
C ASP A 207 -6.94 -25.86 8.02
N ARG A 208 -7.61 -24.82 8.54
CA ARG A 208 -7.58 -24.41 9.95
C ARG A 208 -8.89 -23.79 10.41
N GLU A 209 -9.76 -24.61 10.99
CA GLU A 209 -11.03 -24.18 11.59
C GLU A 209 -10.85 -23.59 13.01
N GLY A 210 -11.89 -22.92 13.52
CA GLY A 210 -12.00 -22.51 14.92
C GLY A 210 -11.33 -21.19 15.29
N GLN A 211 -10.89 -20.41 14.30
CA GLN A 211 -10.25 -19.12 14.50
C GLN A 211 -11.31 -18.02 14.60
N GLN A 212 -11.53 -17.52 15.80
CA GLN A 212 -12.56 -16.53 16.08
C GLN A 212 -12.13 -15.59 17.20
N GLY A 213 -12.74 -14.41 17.22
CA GLY A 213 -12.40 -13.33 18.11
C GLY A 213 -13.52 -12.33 18.27
N SER A 214 -13.20 -11.22 18.92
CA SER A 214 -14.10 -10.09 19.09
C SER A 214 -13.44 -8.80 18.63
N ILE A 215 -14.23 -7.98 17.94
CA ILE A 215 -13.92 -6.59 17.64
C ILE A 215 -14.24 -5.77 18.89
N THR A 216 -13.30 -4.92 19.28
CA THR A 216 -13.41 -4.05 20.45
C THR A 216 -13.09 -2.62 20.03
N LYS A 217 -13.30 -1.65 20.91
CA LYS A 217 -12.91 -0.26 20.63
C LYS A 217 -11.41 -0.06 20.47
N ASP A 218 -10.61 -0.91 21.10
CA ASP A 218 -9.15 -0.80 21.14
C ASP A 218 -8.48 -1.65 20.05
N GLY A 219 -9.26 -2.36 19.22
CA GLY A 219 -8.78 -3.27 18.19
C GLY A 219 -9.45 -4.65 18.27
N ILE A 220 -8.73 -5.71 17.93
CA ILE A 220 -9.26 -7.07 17.81
C ILE A 220 -8.59 -7.99 18.83
N LEU A 221 -9.38 -8.77 19.56
CA LEU A 221 -8.92 -9.94 20.31
C LEU A 221 -9.23 -11.18 19.50
N LEU A 222 -8.24 -11.99 19.14
CA LEU A 222 -8.41 -13.08 18.19
C LEU A 222 -7.74 -14.37 18.66
N ASN A 223 -8.42 -15.51 18.54
CA ASN A 223 -7.82 -16.82 18.75
C ASN A 223 -7.32 -17.38 17.43
N VAL A 224 -6.00 -17.53 17.28
CA VAL A 224 -5.34 -17.96 16.04
C VAL A 224 -4.28 -19.03 16.25
N PHE A 225 -3.94 -19.77 15.19
CA PHE A 225 -2.78 -20.65 15.21
C PHE A 225 -1.51 -19.81 15.00
N LEU A 226 -0.51 -20.01 15.86
CA LEU A 226 0.75 -19.26 15.78
C LEU A 226 1.79 -19.92 14.86
N SER A 227 1.58 -21.16 14.43
CA SER A 227 2.50 -21.86 13.53
C SER A 227 1.79 -23.03 12.83
N PRO A 228 2.39 -23.60 11.78
CA PRO A 228 1.88 -24.82 11.16
C PRO A 228 1.82 -26.01 12.12
N MET A 229 2.64 -26.02 13.18
CA MET A 229 2.70 -27.11 14.17
C MET A 229 1.78 -26.90 15.38
N SER A 230 1.15 -25.73 15.49
CA SER A 230 0.29 -25.40 16.63
C SER A 230 -0.94 -26.31 16.66
N LYS A 231 -1.16 -26.96 17.81
CA LYS A 231 -2.30 -27.88 18.04
C LYS A 231 -3.53 -27.19 18.63
N ALA A 232 -3.37 -25.96 19.10
CA ALA A 232 -4.41 -25.13 19.67
C ALA A 232 -4.17 -23.68 19.25
N THR A 233 -5.22 -22.89 19.31
CA THR A 233 -5.15 -21.45 19.12
C THR A 233 -4.58 -20.76 20.36
N ALA A 234 -4.00 -19.59 20.16
CA ALA A 234 -3.63 -18.65 21.21
C ALA A 234 -4.41 -17.35 21.00
N GLU A 235 -4.80 -16.72 22.10
CA GLU A 235 -5.41 -15.39 22.06
C GLU A 235 -4.32 -14.35 21.79
N VAL A 236 -4.54 -13.51 20.78
CA VAL A 236 -3.69 -12.37 20.43
C VAL A 236 -4.52 -11.10 20.48
N SER A 237 -3.88 -10.02 20.94
CA SER A 237 -4.45 -8.67 20.92
C SER A 237 -3.81 -7.89 19.79
N LEU A 238 -4.63 -7.37 18.91
CA LEU A 238 -4.25 -6.62 17.72
C LEU A 238 -4.86 -5.23 17.82
N LYS A 239 -4.09 -4.19 17.51
CA LYS A 239 -4.56 -2.81 17.44
C LYS A 239 -4.57 -2.37 16.00
N MET A 240 -5.53 -1.53 15.62
CA MET A 240 -5.60 -1.00 14.27
C MET A 240 -4.42 -0.07 14.01
N GLU A 241 -3.72 -0.26 12.90
CA GLU A 241 -2.70 0.66 12.43
C GLU A 241 -3.37 1.85 11.76
N THR A 242 -3.44 2.98 12.46
CA THR A 242 -4.00 4.23 11.93
C THR A 242 -2.97 5.05 11.17
N THR A 243 -1.68 4.78 11.40
CA THR A 243 -0.56 5.55 10.85
C THR A 243 0.56 4.66 10.30
N GLY A 244 0.27 3.39 10.01
CA GLY A 244 1.26 2.41 9.53
C GLY A 244 1.99 2.84 8.26
N GLU A 245 1.31 3.52 7.32
CA GLU A 245 1.90 4.01 6.06
C GLU A 245 3.03 5.04 6.25
N VAL A 246 3.08 5.70 7.41
CA VAL A 246 4.09 6.71 7.74
C VAL A 246 4.93 6.35 8.96
N ALA A 247 4.71 5.16 9.51
CA ALA A 247 5.50 4.67 10.62
C ALA A 247 6.94 4.40 10.17
N GLY A 248 7.88 4.56 11.08
CA GLY A 248 9.28 4.35 10.80
C GLY A 248 10.18 5.38 11.45
N LYS A 249 11.47 5.30 11.09
CA LYS A 249 12.51 6.16 11.64
C LYS A 249 12.81 7.30 10.68
N TYR A 250 12.79 8.50 11.22
CA TYR A 250 13.06 9.75 10.53
C TYR A 250 14.32 10.39 11.11
N LEU A 251 15.25 10.75 10.24
CA LEU A 251 16.57 11.24 10.58
C LEU A 251 16.73 12.68 10.11
N ALA A 252 17.27 13.55 10.95
CA ALA A 252 17.63 14.91 10.58
C ALA A 252 19.02 15.26 11.11
N HIS A 253 19.74 16.08 10.34
CA HIS A 253 20.96 16.73 10.78
C HIS A 253 20.84 18.23 10.54
N LYS A 254 21.17 19.03 11.55
CA LYS A 254 21.14 20.49 11.46
C LYS A 254 22.52 21.07 11.75
N ASP A 255 23.12 21.65 10.72
CA ASP A 255 24.32 22.47 10.87
C ASP A 255 23.96 23.80 11.56
N MET A 256 24.53 24.01 12.74
CA MET A 256 24.44 25.24 13.52
C MET A 256 25.84 25.82 13.73
N SER A 257 26.73 25.69 12.75
CA SER A 257 28.14 26.12 12.76
C SER A 257 28.33 27.58 13.13
N MET A 258 27.39 28.46 12.78
CA MET A 258 27.37 29.87 13.24
C MET A 258 27.27 30.01 14.76
N MET A 259 26.70 29.02 15.44
CA MET A 259 26.61 28.87 16.90
C MET A 259 27.66 27.88 17.46
N GLY A 260 28.45 27.24 16.59
CA GLY A 260 29.61 26.42 16.96
C GLY A 260 29.31 24.95 17.25
N PHE A 261 28.17 24.42 16.83
CA PHE A 261 27.79 23.02 17.04
C PHE A 261 26.91 22.47 15.91
N GLU A 262 26.68 21.17 15.90
CA GLU A 262 25.78 20.48 14.99
C GLU A 262 24.77 19.66 15.80
N VAL A 263 23.63 19.32 15.22
CA VAL A 263 22.60 18.55 15.93
C VAL A 263 22.17 17.36 15.08
N ALA A 264 22.30 16.15 15.63
CA ALA A 264 21.71 14.94 15.06
C ALA A 264 20.39 14.64 15.77
N CYS A 265 19.34 14.38 14.99
CA CYS A 265 18.00 14.12 15.51
C CYS A 265 17.44 12.81 14.96
N VAL A 266 16.73 12.08 15.81
CA VAL A 266 15.98 10.88 15.47
C VAL A 266 14.55 11.05 15.95
N LEU A 267 13.60 10.93 15.04
CA LEU A 267 12.18 10.85 15.34
C LEU A 267 11.66 9.48 14.87
N THR A 268 11.06 8.71 15.76
CA THR A 268 10.41 7.45 15.42
C THR A 268 8.91 7.65 15.54
N LEU A 269 8.18 7.36 14.45
CA LEU A 269 6.73 7.30 14.42
C LEU A 269 6.30 5.84 14.47
N ASP A 270 5.36 5.48 15.35
CA ASP A 270 4.79 4.14 15.36
C ASP A 270 3.53 4.05 14.47
N ALA A 271 3.07 2.81 14.23
CA ALA A 271 1.91 2.54 13.39
C ALA A 271 0.56 2.88 14.04
N PHE A 272 0.56 3.28 15.32
CA PHE A 272 -0.61 3.50 16.18
C PHE A 272 -0.77 4.96 16.60
N GLY A 273 -0.03 5.89 15.99
CA GLY A 273 -0.08 7.32 16.29
C GLY A 273 0.76 7.76 17.50
N GLY A 274 1.72 6.97 17.97
CA GLY A 274 2.71 7.37 18.98
C GLY A 274 4.03 7.81 18.36
N TYR A 275 4.79 8.64 19.07
CA TYR A 275 6.14 9.02 18.64
C TYR A 275 7.15 9.05 19.79
N SER A 276 8.42 8.87 19.44
CA SER A 276 9.57 9.13 20.29
C SER A 276 10.61 9.95 19.55
N TYR A 277 11.18 10.94 20.21
CA TYR A 277 12.15 11.86 19.65
C TYR A 277 13.39 11.97 20.54
N GLU A 278 14.54 12.06 19.89
CA GLU A 278 15.84 12.31 20.51
C GLU A 278 16.66 13.28 19.64
N ALA A 279 17.29 14.27 20.27
CA ALA A 279 18.30 15.13 19.65
C ALA A 279 19.55 15.23 20.51
N SER A 280 20.70 15.14 19.85
CA SER A 280 22.02 15.21 20.47
C SER A 280 22.89 16.23 19.73
N ILE A 281 23.52 17.12 20.49
CA ILE A 281 24.52 18.10 20.00
C ILE A 281 25.90 17.46 19.99
N ASN A 282 26.28 16.81 21.11
CA ASN A 282 27.47 15.99 21.23
C ASN A 282 27.12 14.65 21.89
N PRO A 283 27.90 13.58 21.63
CA PRO A 283 27.69 12.27 22.25
C PRO A 283 27.75 12.28 23.79
N ASP A 284 28.44 13.27 24.37
CA ASP A 284 28.65 13.42 25.81
C ASP A 284 27.61 14.33 26.49
N ASP A 285 26.77 15.04 25.72
CA ASP A 285 25.75 15.95 26.24
C ASP A 285 24.43 15.21 26.55
N GLU A 286 23.64 15.73 27.49
CA GLU A 286 22.29 15.20 27.76
C GLU A 286 21.38 15.48 26.54
N PRO A 287 20.81 14.43 25.91
CA PRO A 287 19.99 14.61 24.72
C PRO A 287 18.65 15.25 25.07
N ALA A 288 18.11 16.05 24.15
CA ALA A 288 16.71 16.46 24.22
C ALA A 288 15.84 15.28 23.83
N THR A 289 14.99 14.81 24.74
CA THR A 289 14.06 13.71 24.47
C THR A 289 12.62 14.17 24.60
N GLU A 290 11.75 13.69 23.72
CA GLU A 290 10.31 13.94 23.78
C GLU A 290 9.54 12.67 23.37
N GLN A 291 8.38 12.43 23.97
CA GLN A 291 7.47 11.36 23.58
C GLN A 291 6.04 11.89 23.62
N GLY A 292 5.18 11.33 22.77
CA GLY A 292 3.80 11.77 22.67
C GLY A 292 3.01 11.00 21.63
N THR A 293 1.95 11.63 21.15
CA THR A 293 1.10 11.12 20.07
C THR A 293 1.12 12.03 18.86
N PHE A 294 0.81 11.50 17.69
CA PHE A 294 0.68 12.25 16.46
C PHE A 294 -0.59 11.88 15.70
N THR A 295 -1.08 12.81 14.89
CA THR A 295 -2.25 12.62 14.02
C THR A 295 -1.97 13.16 12.63
N LEU A 296 -2.59 12.54 11.63
CA LEU A 296 -2.56 12.95 10.22
C LEU A 296 -3.99 13.16 9.73
N GLU A 297 -4.37 14.42 9.51
CA GLU A 297 -5.67 14.75 8.92
C GLU A 297 -5.47 15.77 7.80
N GLY A 298 -5.94 15.44 6.59
CA GLY A 298 -5.93 16.37 5.45
C GLY A 298 -4.55 16.90 5.05
N GLY A 299 -3.48 16.13 5.28
CA GLY A 299 -2.09 16.53 5.03
C GLY A 299 -1.44 17.38 6.13
N SER A 300 -2.16 17.68 7.21
CA SER A 300 -1.60 18.31 8.40
C SER A 300 -1.09 17.25 9.38
N PHE A 301 0.19 17.34 9.72
CA PHE A 301 0.82 16.49 10.72
C PHE A 301 0.89 17.24 12.04
N VAL A 302 0.35 16.68 13.11
CA VAL A 302 0.31 17.33 14.43
C VAL A 302 0.92 16.41 15.48
N LEU A 303 1.95 16.88 16.20
CA LEU A 303 2.53 16.21 17.37
C LEU A 303 1.97 16.80 18.65
N THR A 304 1.64 15.95 19.61
CA THR A 304 1.25 16.34 20.97
C THR A 304 2.13 15.61 21.98
N SER A 305 3.00 16.35 22.66
CA SER A 305 3.88 15.81 23.70
C SER A 305 3.09 15.37 24.94
N ASN A 306 3.58 14.31 25.60
CA ASN A 306 3.03 13.82 26.86
C ASN A 306 3.34 14.73 28.07
N GLN A 307 4.15 15.78 27.89
CA GLN A 307 4.45 16.72 28.96
C GLN A 307 3.23 17.57 29.35
N GLU A 308 3.08 17.83 30.65
CA GLU A 308 1.96 18.61 31.17
C GLU A 308 1.97 20.04 30.60
N GLY A 309 0.84 20.47 30.03
CA GLY A 309 0.71 21.78 29.41
C GLY A 309 1.35 21.91 28.03
N ALA A 310 1.75 20.81 27.39
CA ALA A 310 2.27 20.81 26.03
C ALA A 310 1.25 21.41 25.04
N VAL A 311 1.76 22.27 24.16
CA VAL A 311 1.00 22.80 23.03
C VAL A 311 1.28 21.90 21.83
N PRO A 312 0.25 21.48 21.05
CA PRO A 312 0.46 20.71 19.84
C PRO A 312 1.33 21.45 18.83
N GLU A 313 2.29 20.75 18.23
CA GLU A 313 3.14 21.26 17.15
C GLU A 313 2.61 20.80 15.81
N THR A 314 2.43 21.74 14.88
CA THR A 314 2.02 21.42 13.52
C THR A 314 3.23 21.41 12.59
N GLY A 315 3.33 20.37 11.78
CA GLY A 315 4.30 20.21 10.72
C GLY A 315 3.65 19.77 9.41
N SER A 316 4.49 19.42 8.45
CA SER A 316 4.10 18.89 7.14
C SER A 316 4.78 17.55 6.93
N LEU A 317 3.98 16.50 6.72
CA LEU A 317 4.47 15.17 6.37
C LEU A 317 4.04 14.85 4.94
N THR A 318 5.01 14.67 4.06
CA THR A 318 4.81 14.18 2.70
C THR A 318 5.92 13.17 2.46
N PRO A 319 5.67 11.88 2.74
CA PRO A 319 6.71 10.86 2.71
C PRO A 319 7.52 10.91 1.41
N PRO A 320 8.86 10.82 1.50
CA PRO A 320 9.65 10.47 2.69
C PRO A 320 10.05 11.66 3.58
N LEU A 321 9.51 12.87 3.35
CA LEU A 321 9.92 14.10 4.02
C LEU A 321 8.97 14.50 5.15
N LEU A 322 9.53 14.88 6.30
CA LEU A 322 8.81 15.50 7.41
C LEU A 322 9.47 16.82 7.80
N VAL A 323 8.70 17.90 7.90
CA VAL A 323 9.18 19.19 8.40
C VAL A 323 8.36 19.59 9.62
N ILE A 324 9.03 19.74 10.77
CA ILE A 324 8.38 20.11 12.04
C ILE A 324 9.37 20.77 13.00
N LYS A 325 8.85 21.54 13.97
CA LYS A 325 9.65 22.14 15.04
C LYS A 325 9.82 21.19 16.21
N MET A 326 11.07 20.91 16.60
CA MET A 326 11.40 20.04 17.74
C MET A 326 12.48 20.68 18.64
N PRO A 327 12.53 20.31 19.94
CA PRO A 327 13.57 20.81 20.85
C PRO A 327 14.94 20.22 20.50
N ILE A 328 15.98 21.03 20.40
CA ILE A 328 17.33 20.55 20.03
C ILE A 328 18.27 20.35 21.23
N SER A 329 17.90 20.88 22.40
CA SER A 329 18.65 20.77 23.66
C SER A 329 17.70 21.05 24.83
N PRO A 330 17.89 20.39 25.98
CA PRO A 330 17.16 20.73 27.21
C PRO A 330 17.39 22.18 27.67
N GLU A 331 18.52 22.78 27.30
CA GLU A 331 18.90 24.15 27.70
C GLU A 331 18.31 25.23 26.78
N VAL A 332 17.83 24.85 25.59
CA VAL A 332 17.26 25.77 24.60
C VAL A 332 15.73 25.66 24.64
N PRO A 333 15.02 26.64 25.21
CA PRO A 333 13.57 26.56 25.40
C PRO A 333 12.77 26.70 24.08
N MET A 334 13.42 27.13 23.00
CA MET A 334 12.79 27.30 21.70
C MET A 334 12.98 26.06 20.83
N LYS A 335 11.88 25.56 20.27
CA LYS A 335 11.93 24.50 19.25
C LYS A 335 12.45 25.06 17.93
N THR A 336 13.23 24.26 17.22
CA THR A 336 13.85 24.58 15.94
C THR A 336 13.15 23.81 14.84
N GLU A 337 12.92 24.45 13.69
CA GLU A 337 12.41 23.78 12.51
C GLU A 337 13.47 22.84 11.92
N LEU A 338 13.10 21.57 11.81
CA LEU A 338 13.94 20.47 11.36
C LEU A 338 13.28 19.79 10.17
N THR A 339 14.11 19.41 9.21
CA THR A 339 13.73 18.60 8.05
C THR A 339 14.24 17.19 8.28
N PHE A 340 13.32 16.26 8.48
CA PHE A 340 13.63 14.85 8.62
C PHE A 340 13.37 14.10 7.33
N TYR A 341 14.20 13.10 7.09
CA TYR A 341 14.07 12.14 6.01
C TYR A 341 13.80 10.76 6.60
N HIS A 342 12.84 10.04 6.03
CA HIS A 342 12.67 8.62 6.34
C HIS A 342 14.00 7.89 6.12
N GLU A 343 14.35 6.94 6.99
CA GLU A 343 15.68 6.31 6.96
C GLU A 343 15.98 5.61 5.63
N ASP A 344 14.95 5.14 4.92
CA ASP A 344 15.07 4.54 3.58
C ASP A 344 15.31 5.52 2.44
N ALA A 345 15.04 6.82 2.67
CA ALA A 345 15.29 7.87 1.70
C ALA A 345 16.71 8.47 1.81
N VAL A 346 17.50 8.06 2.80
CA VAL A 346 18.87 8.56 3.00
C VAL A 346 19.83 7.39 3.21
N GLY A 347 21.13 7.68 3.11
CA GLY A 347 22.20 6.70 3.19
C GLY A 347 22.93 6.53 1.86
N SER A 348 23.58 5.38 1.70
CA SER A 348 24.35 5.05 0.51
C SER A 348 23.53 4.16 -0.41
N PHE A 349 23.59 4.42 -1.71
CA PHE A 349 22.93 3.66 -2.75
C PHE A 349 23.94 3.33 -3.84
N ALA A 350 23.85 2.13 -4.41
CA ALA A 350 24.74 1.66 -5.46
C ALA A 350 23.94 1.33 -6.73
N ALA A 351 24.56 1.59 -7.88
CA ALA A 351 24.06 1.20 -9.18
C ALA A 351 25.21 0.75 -10.08
N SER A 352 24.90 -0.14 -11.02
CA SER A 352 25.80 -0.53 -12.09
C SER A 352 25.09 -0.40 -13.43
N GLY A 353 25.81 0.03 -14.46
CA GLY A 353 25.32 0.14 -15.82
C GLY A 353 26.42 -0.10 -16.84
N SER A 354 26.05 -0.07 -18.11
CA SER A 354 26.99 -0.11 -19.22
C SER A 354 26.58 0.91 -20.27
N ASP A 355 27.54 1.64 -20.82
CA ASP A 355 27.31 2.51 -21.97
C ASP A 355 27.06 1.69 -23.26
N GLU A 356 26.74 2.37 -24.36
CA GLU A 356 26.54 1.73 -25.67
C GLU A 356 27.77 0.98 -26.19
N ALA A 357 28.96 1.30 -25.67
CA ALA A 357 30.22 0.62 -26.00
C ALA A 357 30.49 -0.62 -25.12
N GLY A 358 29.62 -0.90 -24.14
CA GLY A 358 29.75 -2.02 -23.20
C GLY A 358 30.71 -1.75 -22.05
N THR A 359 31.10 -0.49 -21.81
CA THR A 359 31.97 -0.11 -20.69
C THR A 359 31.20 -0.21 -19.38
N ALA A 360 31.63 -1.11 -18.50
CA ALA A 360 31.05 -1.25 -17.17
C ALA A 360 31.29 0.03 -16.35
N THR A 361 30.19 0.61 -15.87
CA THR A 361 30.16 1.83 -15.07
C THR A 361 29.46 1.54 -13.76
N GLU A 362 30.12 1.80 -12.64
CA GLU A 362 29.56 1.71 -11.29
C GLU A 362 29.34 3.12 -10.76
N SER A 363 28.28 3.31 -9.99
CA SER A 363 28.00 4.60 -9.36
C SER A 363 27.52 4.42 -7.94
N GLN A 364 27.99 5.30 -7.05
CA GLN A 364 27.54 5.41 -5.68
C GLN A 364 26.91 6.78 -5.47
N LEU A 365 25.65 6.78 -5.04
CA LEU A 365 24.92 7.97 -4.61
C LEU A 365 24.79 7.92 -3.09
N LYS A 366 25.22 8.96 -2.39
CA LYS A 366 25.00 9.10 -0.95
C LYS A 366 24.12 10.30 -0.71
N LEU A 367 22.99 10.09 -0.02
CA LEU A 367 22.06 11.13 0.41
C LEU A 367 22.22 11.33 1.92
N GLY A 368 22.62 12.53 2.32
CA GLY A 368 22.83 12.94 3.71
C GLY A 368 21.53 13.36 4.40
N THR A 369 21.53 13.32 5.73
CA THR A 369 20.41 13.76 6.57
C THR A 369 20.36 15.28 6.76
N ASP A 370 21.34 15.98 6.20
CA ASP A 370 21.52 17.43 6.12
C ASP A 370 21.00 18.03 4.80
N GLY A 371 20.45 17.18 3.91
CA GLY A 371 19.99 17.60 2.58
C GLY A 371 21.11 17.72 1.54
N ARG A 372 22.33 17.23 1.84
CA ARG A 372 23.47 17.18 0.91
C ARG A 372 23.59 15.81 0.26
N TYR A 373 24.11 15.75 -0.96
CA TYR A 373 24.44 14.50 -1.62
C TYR A 373 25.87 14.49 -2.16
N THR A 374 26.38 13.28 -2.39
CA THR A 374 27.58 13.03 -3.17
C THR A 374 27.34 11.90 -4.17
N ILE A 375 27.84 12.04 -5.39
CA ILE A 375 27.93 11.00 -6.40
C ILE A 375 29.40 10.68 -6.66
N ALA A 376 29.73 9.40 -6.73
CA ALA A 376 31.02 8.92 -7.22
C ALA A 376 30.79 7.85 -8.29
N VAL A 377 31.25 8.13 -9.51
CA VAL A 377 31.15 7.21 -10.66
C VAL A 377 32.53 6.62 -10.92
N SER A 378 32.58 5.30 -11.09
CA SER A 378 33.79 4.56 -11.44
C SER A 378 33.60 3.82 -12.76
N GLN A 379 34.57 3.96 -13.67
CA GLN A 379 34.65 3.19 -14.92
C GLN A 379 35.87 2.27 -14.85
N ASN A 380 35.67 0.97 -15.06
CA ASN A 380 36.72 -0.05 -14.94
C ASN A 380 37.48 0.00 -13.60
N GLY A 381 36.78 0.32 -12.50
CA GLY A 381 37.37 0.41 -11.15
C GLY A 381 38.17 1.69 -10.88
N VAL A 382 38.11 2.70 -11.75
CA VAL A 382 38.73 4.01 -11.56
C VAL A 382 37.65 5.08 -11.50
N VAL A 383 37.69 5.92 -10.47
CA VAL A 383 36.76 7.05 -10.33
C VAL A 383 36.93 7.99 -11.53
N SER A 384 35.87 8.12 -12.33
CA SER A 384 35.82 8.92 -13.56
C SER A 384 35.12 10.27 -13.33
N TYR A 385 34.25 10.34 -12.33
CA TYR A 385 33.43 11.51 -12.04
C TYR A 385 33.02 11.55 -10.57
N GLU A 386 33.04 12.75 -10.00
CA GLU A 386 32.53 13.03 -8.66
C GLU A 386 31.70 14.31 -8.71
N GLU A 387 30.63 14.34 -7.93
CA GLU A 387 29.71 15.46 -7.86
C GLU A 387 29.18 15.58 -6.43
N GLU A 388 29.02 16.81 -5.95
CA GLU A 388 28.33 17.10 -4.70
C GLU A 388 27.33 18.24 -4.89
N GLY A 389 26.35 18.30 -4.00
CA GLY A 389 25.31 19.30 -4.06
C GLY A 389 24.24 19.12 -2.99
N SER A 390 23.09 19.76 -3.20
CA SER A 390 21.89 19.61 -2.37
C SER A 390 20.83 18.79 -3.08
N PHE A 391 19.98 18.08 -2.33
CA PHE A 391 18.86 17.35 -2.89
C PHE A 391 17.53 17.70 -2.23
N VAL A 392 16.44 17.50 -2.96
CA VAL A 392 15.06 17.67 -2.47
C VAL A 392 14.18 16.55 -3.01
N TYR A 393 13.22 16.11 -2.19
CA TYR A 393 12.12 15.24 -2.62
C TYR A 393 10.89 16.08 -2.95
N GLU A 394 10.30 15.85 -4.13
CA GLU A 394 9.12 16.58 -4.60
C GLU A 394 8.01 15.61 -5.00
N ALA A 395 6.76 16.01 -4.80
CA ALA A 395 5.61 15.26 -5.32
C ALA A 395 5.49 15.49 -6.84
N GLY A 396 5.60 14.42 -7.62
CA GLY A 396 5.42 14.41 -9.07
C GLY A 396 4.08 13.78 -9.49
N PRO A 397 3.68 13.93 -10.77
CA PRO A 397 2.42 13.37 -11.29
C PRO A 397 2.33 11.84 -11.23
N MET A 398 3.48 11.16 -11.12
CA MET A 398 3.60 9.70 -11.11
C MET A 398 4.21 9.16 -9.80
N GLY A 399 4.25 9.98 -8.74
CA GLY A 399 4.85 9.62 -7.45
C GLY A 399 5.98 10.56 -7.04
N THR A 400 6.81 10.14 -6.10
CA THR A 400 7.90 10.97 -5.54
C THR A 400 9.06 11.12 -6.53
N THR A 401 9.52 12.34 -6.72
CA THR A 401 10.68 12.70 -7.55
C THR A 401 11.83 13.14 -6.66
N LEU A 402 13.05 12.68 -6.95
CA LEU A 402 14.29 13.18 -6.36
C LEU A 402 14.93 14.20 -7.30
N VAL A 403 15.21 15.39 -6.79
CA VAL A 403 15.91 16.46 -7.51
C VAL A 403 17.28 16.66 -6.88
N LEU A 404 18.33 16.47 -7.66
CA LEU A 404 19.71 16.74 -7.31
C LEU A 404 20.13 18.07 -7.93
N SER A 405 20.64 18.99 -7.12
CA SER A 405 21.18 20.29 -7.54
C SER A 405 22.64 20.38 -7.15
N SER A 406 23.53 20.26 -8.13
CA SER A 406 24.97 20.30 -7.94
C SER A 406 25.45 21.70 -7.55
N ASP A 407 26.52 21.77 -6.77
CA ASP A 407 27.18 23.05 -6.44
C ASP A 407 27.76 23.77 -7.67
N CYS A 408 27.96 23.05 -8.77
CA CYS A 408 28.34 23.64 -10.05
C CYS A 408 27.15 24.10 -10.92
N GLY A 409 25.91 23.98 -10.43
CA GLY A 409 24.69 24.45 -11.09
C GLY A 409 24.01 23.45 -12.03
N LEU A 410 24.43 22.19 -12.02
CA LEU A 410 23.76 21.11 -12.75
C LEU A 410 22.53 20.62 -11.98
N VAL A 411 21.49 20.19 -12.71
CA VAL A 411 20.28 19.62 -12.11
C VAL A 411 19.98 18.27 -12.76
N SER A 412 19.81 17.26 -11.91
CA SER A 412 19.38 15.91 -12.29
C SER A 412 18.09 15.55 -11.56
N THR A 413 17.15 14.94 -12.26
CA THR A 413 15.85 14.55 -11.70
C THR A 413 15.60 13.08 -11.94
N GLY A 414 15.07 12.38 -10.95
CA GLY A 414 14.77 10.95 -11.02
C GLY A 414 13.51 10.56 -10.28
N MET A 415 12.91 9.44 -10.67
CA MET A 415 11.73 8.86 -9.99
C MET A 415 12.17 7.97 -8.83
N VAL A 416 11.43 8.03 -7.72
CA VAL A 416 11.67 7.23 -6.53
C VAL A 416 10.50 6.27 -6.31
N ALA A 417 10.84 4.99 -6.27
CA ALA A 417 9.98 3.88 -5.86
C ALA A 417 10.84 2.97 -4.95
N ASP A 418 10.80 1.64 -5.13
CA ASP A 418 11.71 0.70 -4.46
C ASP A 418 13.20 0.92 -4.81
N THR A 419 13.44 1.70 -5.87
CA THR A 419 14.77 2.09 -6.35
C THR A 419 14.73 3.55 -6.80
N ILE A 420 15.88 4.22 -6.81
CA ILE A 420 16.02 5.58 -7.34
C ILE A 420 16.46 5.48 -8.80
N ASN A 421 15.60 5.90 -9.72
CA ASN A 421 15.87 5.91 -11.15
C ASN A 421 16.20 7.32 -11.61
N ILE A 422 17.48 7.60 -11.85
CA ILE A 422 17.96 8.96 -12.17
C ILE A 422 18.99 8.93 -13.30
N VAL A 423 18.97 9.98 -14.12
CA VAL A 423 19.98 10.22 -15.15
C VAL A 423 20.89 11.34 -14.66
N HIS A 424 22.20 11.08 -14.62
CA HIS A 424 23.21 12.09 -14.28
C HIS A 424 24.49 11.87 -15.08
N ASN A 425 25.43 12.80 -14.94
CA ASN A 425 26.70 12.76 -15.65
C ASN A 425 27.60 11.63 -15.12
N VAL A 426 28.39 11.05 -16.01
CA VAL A 426 29.35 9.98 -15.70
C VAL A 426 30.81 10.37 -15.96
N ASP A 427 31.03 11.52 -16.58
CA ASP A 427 32.35 12.09 -16.85
C ASP A 427 32.33 13.62 -16.99
N THR A 428 33.52 14.20 -17.06
CA THR A 428 33.72 15.65 -17.24
C THR A 428 33.35 16.16 -18.64
N ALA A 429 33.10 15.26 -19.60
CA ALA A 429 32.59 15.59 -20.93
C ALA A 429 31.06 15.73 -20.95
N MET A 430 30.40 15.57 -19.80
CA MET A 430 28.94 15.65 -19.62
C MET A 430 28.19 14.55 -20.39
N ASN A 431 28.81 13.38 -20.55
CA ASN A 431 28.07 12.19 -20.95
C ASN A 431 27.15 11.77 -19.79
N THR A 432 25.95 11.33 -20.11
CA THR A 432 24.94 10.94 -19.10
C THR A 432 24.59 9.46 -19.22
N LEU A 433 24.25 8.85 -18.09
CA LEU A 433 23.76 7.47 -18.01
C LEU A 433 22.59 7.40 -17.05
N GLY A 434 21.59 6.58 -17.38
CA GLY A 434 20.50 6.25 -16.47
C GLY A 434 20.93 5.15 -15.50
N PHE A 435 20.79 5.42 -14.22
CA PHE A 435 21.07 4.46 -13.15
C PHE A 435 19.80 4.11 -12.39
N LYS A 436 19.71 2.83 -12.01
CA LYS A 436 18.72 2.30 -11.07
C LYS A 436 19.45 1.96 -9.77
N TYR A 437 19.39 2.88 -8.83
CA TYR A 437 20.05 2.78 -7.53
C TYR A 437 19.22 1.96 -6.54
N ALA A 438 19.88 1.02 -5.89
CA ALA A 438 19.36 0.28 -4.74
C ALA A 438 20.23 0.58 -3.51
N LYS A 439 19.62 0.54 -2.33
CA LYS A 439 20.27 0.83 -1.05
C LYS A 439 21.24 -0.28 -0.62
#